data_AF-A0A2W2FG48-F1
#
_entry.id   AF-A0A2W2FG48-F1
#
_cell.length_a   1.000
_cell.length_b   1.000
_cell.length_c   1.000
_cell.angle_alpha   90.00
_cell.angle_beta   90.00
_cell.angle_gamma   90.00
#
_symmetry.space_group_name_H-M   'P 1'
#
loop_
_entity.id
_entity.type
_entity.pdbx_description
1 polymer ?
#
loop_
_entity_poly.entity_id
_entity_poly.type
_entity_poly.pdbx_seq_one_letter_code
_entity_poly.pdbx_strand_id
1 'polypeptide(L)'
;MPKVTLADIKAAADRKYGPFVVELPDGEVQLQSLLRLPSKKRKDLLAKADELKNMAEMMKDQPDLDLAEVLEDVLRVVAPSKAAADRLFKACDHDAAVLMEVFLGYMEAAQPGEAQPSES
;
A
#
# COMPACT_ATOMS: atom_id res chain seq x y z
N MET A 1 5.49 -39.12 1.33
CA MET A 1 5.12 -37.76 1.81
C MET A 1 5.76 -36.76 0.87
N PRO A 2 5.02 -35.77 0.35
CA PRO A 2 5.65 -34.67 -0.38
C PRO A 2 6.65 -33.96 0.54
N LYS A 3 7.86 -33.72 0.02
CA LYS A 3 8.91 -32.92 0.70
C LYS A 3 9.02 -31.61 -0.06
N VAL A 4 8.88 -30.49 0.65
CA VAL A 4 9.10 -29.14 0.13
C VAL A 4 10.26 -28.53 0.89
N THR A 5 11.15 -27.79 0.21
CA THR A 5 12.28 -27.14 0.88
C THR A 5 11.85 -25.79 1.45
N LEU A 6 12.58 -25.31 2.47
CA LEU A 6 12.39 -23.95 2.96
C LEU A 6 12.65 -22.90 1.87
N ALA A 7 13.54 -23.19 0.92
CA ALA A 7 13.80 -22.31 -0.23
C ALA A 7 12.57 -22.19 -1.14
N ASP A 8 11.87 -23.30 -1.40
CA ASP A 8 10.63 -23.30 -2.19
C ASP A 8 9.53 -22.48 -1.50
N ILE A 9 9.41 -22.60 -0.17
CA ILE A 9 8.44 -21.82 0.62
C ILE A 9 8.77 -20.33 0.58
N LYS A 10 10.04 -19.96 0.73
CA LYS A 10 10.48 -18.56 0.63
C LYS A 10 10.19 -17.98 -0.75
N ALA A 11 10.54 -18.70 -1.82
CA ALA A 11 10.27 -18.29 -3.18
C ALA A 11 8.76 -18.15 -3.46
N ALA A 12 7.94 -19.05 -2.95
CA ALA A 12 6.48 -18.95 -3.07
C ALA A 12 5.93 -17.72 -2.32
N ALA A 13 6.45 -17.43 -1.13
CA ALA A 13 6.08 -16.26 -0.37
C ALA A 13 6.55 -14.96 -1.04
N ASP A 14 7.70 -14.95 -1.72
CA ASP A 14 8.21 -13.77 -2.43
C ASP A 14 7.36 -13.47 -3.67
N ARG A 15 6.90 -14.51 -4.38
CA ARG A 15 5.96 -14.35 -5.50
C ARG A 15 4.59 -13.84 -5.06
N LYS A 16 4.09 -14.33 -3.91
CA LYS A 16 2.74 -14.02 -3.43
C LYS A 16 2.66 -12.72 -2.63
N TYR A 17 3.72 -12.39 -1.91
CA TYR A 17 3.77 -11.25 -0.98
C TYR A 17 4.97 -10.35 -1.28
N GLY A 18 5.31 -10.24 -2.56
CA GLY A 18 6.30 -9.30 -3.07
C GLY A 18 5.84 -7.84 -2.88
N PRO A 19 6.72 -6.87 -3.12
CA PRO A 19 6.34 -5.46 -3.06
C PRO A 19 5.37 -5.09 -4.18
N PHE A 20 4.55 -4.08 -3.94
CA PHE A 20 3.82 -3.37 -4.99
C PHE A 20 4.75 -2.33 -5.61
N VAL A 21 5.02 -2.44 -6.91
CA VAL A 21 6.00 -1.60 -7.60
C VAL A 21 5.26 -0.49 -8.34
N VAL A 22 5.63 0.76 -8.06
CA VAL A 22 5.17 1.94 -8.79
C VAL A 22 6.32 2.43 -9.66
N GLU A 23 6.13 2.36 -10.97
CA GLU A 23 7.08 2.92 -11.94
C GLU A 23 6.90 4.44 -12.01
N LEU A 24 8.01 5.16 -11.86
CA LEU A 24 8.11 6.61 -11.94
C LEU A 24 9.02 6.98 -13.14
N PRO A 25 8.94 8.21 -13.66
CA PRO A 25 9.81 8.66 -14.75
C PRO A 25 11.32 8.55 -14.45
N ASP A 26 11.71 8.57 -13.17
CA ASP A 26 13.11 8.56 -12.70
C ASP A 26 13.50 7.25 -11.96
N GLY A 27 12.68 6.21 -12.03
CA GLY A 27 12.96 4.90 -11.43
C GLY A 27 11.71 4.23 -10.86
N GLU A 28 11.86 3.39 -9.84
CA GLU A 28 10.73 2.70 -9.21
C GLU A 28 10.69 2.92 -7.71
N VAL A 29 9.49 2.85 -7.14
CA VAL A 29 9.26 2.80 -5.69
C VAL A 29 8.55 1.48 -5.36
N GLN A 30 9.15 0.71 -4.45
CA GLN A 30 8.64 -0.60 -4.02
C GLN A 30 7.93 -0.49 -2.68
N LEU A 31 6.60 -0.43 -2.68
CA LEU A 31 5.80 -0.42 -1.45
C LEU A 31 5.76 -1.82 -0.83
N GLN A 32 6.08 -1.92 0.46
CA GLN A 32 6.24 -3.18 1.17
C GLN A 32 4.90 -3.86 1.42
N SER A 33 4.79 -5.15 1.10
CA SER A 33 3.59 -5.94 1.41
C SER A 33 3.24 -5.91 2.90
N LEU A 34 1.94 -5.78 3.21
CA LEU A 34 1.37 -5.85 4.57
C LEU A 34 1.93 -7.01 5.39
N LEU A 35 2.00 -8.20 4.78
CA LEU A 35 2.42 -9.42 5.47
C LEU A 35 3.94 -9.49 5.71
N ARG A 36 4.71 -8.66 4.98
CA ARG A 36 6.16 -8.51 5.12
C ARG A 36 6.54 -7.32 6.01
N LEU A 37 5.63 -6.40 6.31
CA LEU A 37 5.88 -5.30 7.22
C LEU A 37 6.18 -5.81 8.65
N PRO A 38 7.10 -5.14 9.37
CA PRO A 38 7.26 -5.32 10.80
C PRO A 38 5.94 -5.13 11.55
N SER A 39 5.73 -5.91 12.62
CA SER A 39 4.47 -5.91 13.39
C SER A 39 4.02 -4.51 13.82
N LYS A 40 4.95 -3.63 14.24
CA LYS A 40 4.65 -2.24 14.58
C LYS A 40 4.07 -1.45 13.39
N LYS A 41 4.79 -1.43 12.26
CA LYS A 41 4.34 -0.75 11.03
C LYS A 41 3.00 -1.28 10.54
N ARG A 42 2.76 -2.59 10.66
CA ARG A 42 1.47 -3.19 10.27
C ARG A 42 0.32 -2.66 11.12
N LYS A 43 0.51 -2.52 12.44
CA LYS A 43 -0.50 -1.93 13.33
C LYS A 43 -0.74 -0.45 13.01
N ASP A 44 0.34 0.30 12.80
CA ASP A 44 0.27 1.72 12.46
C ASP A 44 -0.52 1.94 11.16
N LEU A 45 -0.28 1.09 10.16
CA LEU A 45 -1.00 1.12 8.90
C LEU A 45 -2.48 0.75 9.02
N LEU A 46 -2.82 -0.28 9.80
CA LEU A 46 -4.21 -0.66 10.03
C LEU A 46 -4.98 0.45 10.75
N ALA A 47 -4.37 1.07 11.76
CA ALA A 47 -4.97 2.22 12.45
C ALA A 47 -5.22 3.39 11.48
N LYS A 48 -4.23 3.75 10.66
CA LYS A 48 -4.38 4.82 9.66
C LYS A 48 -5.37 4.47 8.53
N ALA A 49 -5.47 3.20 8.15
CA ALA A 49 -6.45 2.75 7.16
C ALA A 49 -7.89 2.80 7.72
N ASP A 50 -8.08 2.48 8.99
CA ASP A 50 -9.37 2.64 9.66
C ASP A 50 -9.73 4.14 9.83
N GLU A 51 -8.74 4.99 10.12
CA GLU A 51 -8.90 6.46 10.07
C GLU A 51 -9.35 6.93 8.68
N LEU A 52 -8.67 6.49 7.60
CA LEU A 52 -9.05 6.81 6.22
C LEU A 52 -10.50 6.40 5.89
N LYS A 53 -10.94 5.20 6.31
CA LYS A 53 -12.33 4.74 6.11
C LYS A 53 -13.33 5.65 6.82
N ASN A 54 -13.02 6.03 8.06
CA ASN A 54 -13.86 6.96 8.80
C ASN A 54 -13.84 8.36 8.17
N MET A 55 -12.71 8.78 7.59
CA MET A 55 -12.56 10.07 6.93
C MET A 55 -13.28 10.16 5.59
N ALA A 56 -13.39 9.05 4.84
CA ALA A 56 -14.24 8.99 3.65
C ALA A 56 -15.72 9.26 3.98
N GLU A 57 -16.18 8.85 5.17
CA GLU A 57 -17.50 9.22 5.67
C GLU A 57 -17.56 10.67 6.18
N MET A 58 -16.50 11.16 6.85
CA MET A 58 -16.43 12.53 7.39
C MET A 58 -16.15 13.63 6.36
N MET A 59 -15.57 13.33 5.19
CA MET A 59 -15.37 14.30 4.10
C MET A 59 -16.70 14.84 3.55
N LYS A 60 -17.82 14.15 3.84
CA LYS A 60 -19.17 14.69 3.59
C LYS A 60 -19.50 15.87 4.50
N ASP A 61 -18.88 15.97 5.67
CA ASP A 61 -19.19 16.92 6.75
C ASP A 61 -18.03 17.86 7.14
N GLN A 62 -16.79 17.61 6.67
CA GLN A 62 -15.60 18.43 6.97
C GLN A 62 -14.79 18.74 5.69
N PRO A 63 -14.96 19.95 5.10
CA PRO A 63 -14.30 20.35 3.86
C PRO A 63 -12.81 20.74 4.02
N ASP A 64 -12.32 20.94 5.25
CA ASP A 64 -10.96 21.41 5.54
C ASP A 64 -9.93 20.26 5.66
N LEU A 65 -10.35 19.04 5.36
CA LEU A 65 -9.57 17.84 5.59
C LEU A 65 -8.70 17.56 4.36
N ASP A 66 -7.38 17.76 4.48
CA ASP A 66 -6.45 17.54 3.38
C ASP A 66 -6.23 16.03 3.16
N LEU A 67 -7.03 15.48 2.25
CA LEU A 67 -6.98 14.08 1.85
C LEU A 67 -5.59 13.68 1.33
N ALA A 68 -4.85 14.59 0.69
CA ALA A 68 -3.51 14.29 0.19
C ALA A 68 -2.56 13.97 1.35
N GLU A 69 -2.54 14.83 2.38
CA GLU A 69 -1.67 14.64 3.55
C GLU A 69 -1.91 13.29 4.24
N VAL A 70 -3.17 12.88 4.34
CA VAL A 70 -3.57 11.64 5.00
C VAL A 70 -3.13 10.43 4.18
N LEU A 71 -3.33 10.46 2.87
CA LEU A 71 -2.88 9.41 1.94
C LEU A 71 -1.36 9.29 1.95
N GLU A 72 -0.64 10.41 1.97
CA GLU A 72 0.82 10.42 2.10
C GLU A 72 1.26 9.76 3.40
N ASP A 73 0.61 10.07 4.49
CA ASP A 73 0.94 9.52 5.80
C ASP A 73 0.79 7.99 5.84
N VAL A 74 -0.23 7.48 5.16
CA VAL A 74 -0.48 6.04 5.01
C VAL A 74 0.57 5.40 4.10
N LEU A 75 0.80 5.98 2.92
CA LEU A 75 1.78 5.49 1.96
C LEU A 75 3.23 5.54 2.50
N ARG A 76 3.52 6.48 3.40
CA ARG A 76 4.82 6.59 4.08
C ARG A 76 5.11 5.41 5.00
N VAL A 77 4.08 4.75 5.55
CA VAL A 77 4.25 3.56 6.40
C VAL A 77 4.74 2.37 5.58
N VAL A 78 4.19 2.21 4.37
CA VAL A 78 4.48 1.09 3.46
C VAL A 78 5.70 1.33 2.59
N ALA A 79 6.14 2.58 2.46
CA ALA A 79 7.38 2.92 1.77
C ALA A 79 8.62 2.33 2.49
N PRO A 80 9.67 1.95 1.74
CA PRO A 80 10.86 1.35 2.31
C PRO A 80 11.72 2.37 3.08
N SER A 81 11.60 3.65 2.74
CA SER A 81 12.29 4.76 3.43
C SER A 81 11.52 6.07 3.25
N LYS A 82 11.82 7.07 4.08
CA LYS A 82 11.27 8.43 3.94
C LYS A 82 11.58 9.01 2.54
N ALA A 83 12.81 8.83 2.06
CA ALA A 83 13.21 9.33 0.75
C ALA A 83 12.43 8.68 -0.40
N ALA A 84 12.09 7.40 -0.29
CA ALA A 84 11.25 6.72 -1.29
C ALA A 84 9.80 7.23 -1.27
N ALA A 85 9.25 7.47 -0.08
CA ALA A 85 7.93 8.08 0.08
C ALA A 85 7.89 9.49 -0.52
N ASP A 86 8.85 10.35 -0.17
CA ASP A 86 8.92 11.72 -0.66
C ASP A 86 9.09 11.77 -2.20
N ARG A 87 9.83 10.81 -2.79
CA ARG A 87 9.93 10.67 -4.25
C ARG A 87 8.59 10.31 -4.89
N LEU A 88 7.87 9.36 -4.32
CA LEU A 88 6.54 8.98 -4.79
C LEU A 88 5.60 10.18 -4.75
N PHE A 89 5.53 10.90 -3.62
CA PHE A 89 4.60 12.03 -3.44
C PHE A 89 4.91 13.17 -4.39
N LYS A 90 6.20 13.47 -4.58
CA LYS A 90 6.64 14.45 -5.56
C LYS A 90 6.30 14.02 -6.99
N ALA A 91 6.45 12.75 -7.34
CA ALA A 91 6.09 12.24 -8.67
C ALA A 91 4.57 12.24 -8.91
N CYS A 92 3.78 12.16 -7.85
CA CYS A 92 2.33 12.37 -7.88
C CYS A 92 1.92 13.84 -7.79
N ASP A 93 2.86 14.79 -7.77
CA ASP A 93 2.61 16.23 -7.56
C ASP A 93 1.74 16.54 -6.31
N HIS A 94 1.80 15.67 -5.29
CA HIS A 94 0.94 15.73 -4.10
C HIS A 94 -0.57 15.67 -4.43
N ASP A 95 -0.95 15.15 -5.60
CA ASP A 95 -2.34 15.03 -6.04
C ASP A 95 -3.08 13.93 -5.26
N ALA A 96 -4.11 14.32 -4.51
CA ALA A 96 -4.91 13.40 -3.70
C ALA A 96 -5.57 12.28 -4.51
N ALA A 97 -6.03 12.56 -5.74
CA ALA A 97 -6.67 11.55 -6.58
C ALA A 97 -5.64 10.52 -7.06
N VAL A 98 -4.45 10.97 -7.47
CA VAL A 98 -3.37 10.06 -7.88
C VAL A 98 -2.88 9.22 -6.70
N LEU A 99 -2.70 9.83 -5.53
CA LEU A 99 -2.31 9.13 -4.31
C LEU A 99 -3.36 8.11 -3.87
N MET A 100 -4.65 8.41 -4.07
CA MET A 100 -5.73 7.47 -3.79
C MET A 100 -5.64 6.22 -4.69
N GLU A 101 -5.44 6.40 -5.99
CA GLU A 101 -5.28 5.27 -6.92
C GLU A 101 -4.07 4.40 -6.57
N VAL A 102 -2.94 5.02 -6.17
CA VAL A 102 -1.76 4.28 -5.68
C VAL A 102 -2.10 3.48 -4.41
N PHE A 103 -2.82 4.08 -3.48
CA PHE A 103 -3.24 3.40 -2.25
C PHE A 103 -4.20 2.25 -2.52
N LEU A 104 -5.19 2.43 -3.40
CA LEU A 104 -6.14 1.39 -3.80
C LEU A 104 -5.44 0.21 -4.48
N GLY A 105 -4.56 0.49 -5.46
CA GLY A 105 -3.77 -0.55 -6.13
C GLY A 105 -2.85 -1.31 -5.16
N TYR A 106 -2.26 -0.61 -4.19
CA TYR A 106 -1.50 -1.24 -3.11
C TYR A 106 -2.37 -2.18 -2.26
N MET A 107 -3.56 -1.73 -1.85
CA MET A 107 -4.47 -2.52 -1.02
C MET A 107 -4.96 -3.78 -1.74
N GLU A 108 -5.29 -3.67 -3.03
CA GLU A 108 -5.67 -4.81 -3.88
C GLU A 108 -4.54 -5.82 -3.98
N ALA A 109 -3.31 -5.36 -4.27
CA ALA A 109 -2.13 -6.22 -4.32
C ALA A 109 -1.80 -6.88 -2.97
N ALA A 110 -2.17 -6.23 -1.85
CA ALA A 110 -1.95 -6.76 -0.51
C ALA A 110 -3.01 -7.80 -0.08
N GLN A 111 -4.15 -7.90 -0.79
CA GLN A 111 -5.20 -8.89 -0.57
C GLN A 111 -5.39 -9.84 -1.77
N PRO A 112 -4.41 -10.69 -2.11
CA PRO A 112 -4.48 -11.61 -3.25
C PRO A 112 -5.54 -12.73 -3.11
N GLY A 113 -6.40 -12.68 -2.10
CA GLY A 113 -7.47 -13.65 -1.83
C GLY A 113 -8.89 -13.06 -1.85
N GLU A 114 -9.06 -11.75 -2.04
CA GLU A 114 -10.39 -11.11 -2.13
C GLU A 114 -10.77 -10.65 -3.55
N ALA A 115 -9.86 -10.79 -4.52
CA ALA A 115 -10.23 -10.77 -5.93
C ALA A 115 -11.14 -11.98 -6.20
N GLN A 116 -12.45 -11.78 -6.12
CA GLN A 116 -13.45 -12.75 -6.58
C GLN A 116 -13.23 -13.03 -8.08
N PRO A 117 -13.55 -14.25 -8.55
CA PRO A 117 -13.35 -14.64 -9.94
C PRO A 117 -14.19 -13.71 -10.83
N SER A 118 -13.63 -13.24 -11.94
CA SER A 118 -14.47 -12.74 -13.04
C SER A 118 -15.53 -13.80 -13.33
N GLU A 119 -16.80 -13.47 -13.05
CA GLU A 119 -17.92 -14.19 -13.63
C GLU A 119 -17.75 -14.14 -15.14
N SER A 120 -17.76 -15.32 -15.75
CA SER A 120 -17.76 -15.53 -17.20
C SER A 120 -19.15 -15.26 -17.79
#